data_AF-A0A7X2MTT4-F1
#
_entry.id   AF-A0A7X2MTT4-F1
#
_cell.length_a   1.000
_cell.length_b   1.000
_cell.length_c   1.000
_cell.angle_alpha   90.00
_cell.angle_beta   90.00
_cell.angle_gamma   90.00
#
_symmetry.space_group_name_H-M   'P 1'
#
loop_
_entity.id
_entity.type
_entity.pdbx_description
1 polymer ?
#
loop_
_entity_poly.entity_id
_entity_poly.type
_entity_poly.pdbx_seq_one_letter_code
_entity_poly.pdbx_strand_id
1 'polypeptide(L)' 'MPQNKQGFSIKVLTINTHKGFAPFNRRFILPELRDAVRATEADVVFLQE' A
#
# COMPACT_ATOMS: atom_id res chain seq x y z
N MET A 1 -36.42 -9.11 14.78
CA MET A 1 -35.02 -9.56 14.85
C MET A 1 -34.17 -8.49 14.19
N PRO A 2 -33.18 -7.87 14.85
CA PRO A 2 -32.34 -6.90 14.18
C PRO A 2 -31.43 -7.65 13.19
N GLN A 3 -31.54 -7.32 11.91
CA GLN A 3 -30.57 -7.75 10.91
C GLN A 3 -29.27 -6.99 11.17
N ASN A 4 -28.30 -7.66 11.77
CA ASN A 4 -26.97 -7.13 11.95
C ASN A 4 -26.31 -7.06 10.56
N LYS A 5 -26.40 -5.91 9.89
CA LYS A 5 -25.66 -5.67 8.64
C LYS A 5 -24.17 -5.63 8.99
N GLN A 6 -23.49 -6.76 8.87
CA GLN A 6 -22.04 -6.77 8.84
C GLN A 6 -21.62 -5.93 7.63
N GLY A 7 -21.11 -4.73 7.90
CA GLY A 7 -20.67 -3.81 6.88
C GLY A 7 -19.49 -4.42 6.13
N PHE A 8 -19.49 -4.28 4.80
CA PHE A 8 -18.32 -4.56 3.99
C PHE A 8 -17.28 -3.45 4.19
N SER A 9 -16.02 -3.82 4.43
CA SER A 9 -14.90 -2.88 4.55
C SER A 9 -13.83 -3.22 3.52
N ILE A 10 -13.19 -2.19 2.96
CA ILE A 10 -12.09 -2.31 2.01
C ILE A 10 -10.96 -1.36 2.42
N LYS A 11 -9.74 -1.87 2.46
CA LYS A 11 -8.53 -1.12 2.81
C LYS A 11 -7.78 -0.74 1.54
N VAL A 12 -7.68 0.56 1.29
CA VAL A 12 -7.01 1.12 0.12
C VAL A 12 -5.73 1.84 0.55
N LEU A 13 -4.61 1.50 -0.10
CA LEU A 13 -3.32 2.17 0.07
C LEU A 13 -2.97 2.93 -1.22
N THR A 14 -2.48 4.15 -1.09
CA THR A 14 -1.85 4.89 -2.20
C THR A 14 -0.41 5.21 -1.84
N ILE A 15 0.51 5.00 -2.77
CA ILE A 15 1.93 5.26 -2.55
C ILE A 15 2.63 5.73 -3.83
N ASN A 16 3.38 6.82 -3.70
CA ASN A 16 4.32 7.24 -4.73
C ASN A 16 5.63 6.49 -4.50
N THR A 17 6.08 5.75 -5.52
CA THR A 17 7.27 4.88 -5.43
C THR A 17 8.57 5.65 -5.65
N HIS A 18 8.49 6.89 -6.16
CA HIS A 18 9.62 7.73 -6.52
C HIS A 18 10.67 6.99 -7.36
N LYS A 19 10.21 6.30 -8.42
CA LYS A 19 11.03 5.41 -9.29
C LYS A 19 11.73 4.28 -8.55
N GLY A 20 11.32 3.99 -7.32
CA GLY A 20 11.91 2.96 -6.50
C GLY A 20 13.19 3.34 -5.78
N PHE A 21 13.47 4.63 -5.60
CA PHE A 21 14.66 5.10 -4.90
C PHE A 21 14.34 5.94 -3.67
N ALA A 22 15.22 5.88 -2.68
CA ALA A 22 15.24 6.85 -1.58
C ALA A 22 15.52 8.27 -2.13
N PRO A 23 15.19 9.33 -1.38
CA PRO A 23 15.44 10.71 -1.79
C PRO A 23 16.87 10.91 -2.33
N PHE A 24 16.98 11.69 -3.41
CA PHE A 24 18.22 11.94 -4.15
C PHE A 24 18.84 10.70 -4.83
N ASN A 25 18.05 9.65 -5.11
CA ASN A 25 18.50 8.42 -5.78
C ASN A 25 19.64 7.69 -5.06
N ARG A 26 19.77 7.86 -3.74
CA ARG A 26 20.93 7.35 -2.97
C ARG A 26 20.90 5.84 -2.77
N ARG A 27 19.72 5.22 -2.86
CA ARG A 27 19.51 3.79 -2.62
C ARG A 27 18.30 3.29 -3.39
N PHE A 28 18.42 2.12 -4.00
CA PHE A 28 17.29 1.37 -4.56
C PHE A 28 16.50 0.70 -3.44
N ILE A 29 15.19 0.95 -3.35
CA ILE A 29 14.33 0.56 -2.23
C ILE A 29 13.09 -0.26 -2.61
N LEU A 30 12.88 -0.61 -3.89
CA LEU A 30 11.67 -1.35 -4.30
C LEU A 30 11.48 -2.69 -3.55
N PRO A 31 12.53 -3.47 -3.25
CA PRO A 31 12.36 -4.69 -2.47
C PRO A 31 11.77 -4.42 -1.08
N GLU A 32 12.33 -3.46 -0.35
CA GLU A 32 11.87 -3.07 0.98
C GLU A 32 10.48 -2.41 0.93
N LEU A 33 10.22 -1.60 -0.10
CA LEU A 33 8.92 -0.98 -0.34
C LEU A 33 7.84 -2.03 -0.57
N ARG A 34 8.14 -3.07 -1.36
CA ARG A 34 7.24 -4.20 -1.59
C ARG A 34 6.92 -4.93 -0.29
N ASP A 35 7.94 -5.19 0.52
CA ASP A 35 7.75 -5.91 1.79
C ASP A 35 6.91 -5.07 2.76
N ALA A 36 7.14 -3.75 2.81
CA ALA A 36 6.32 -2.82 3.57
C ALA A 36 4.87 -2.76 3.08
N VAL A 37 4.63 -2.68 1.77
CA VAL A 37 3.29 -2.71 1.17
C VAL A 37 2.57 -4.01 1.55
N ARG A 38 3.23 -5.16 1.49
CA ARG A 38 2.65 -6.46 1.89
C ARG A 38 2.25 -6.49 3.37
N ALA A 39 3.08 -5.92 4.24
CA ALA A 39 2.78 -5.83 5.67
C ALA A 39 1.59 -4.93 6.00
N THR A 40 1.13 -4.09 5.05
CA THR A 40 -0.08 -3.27 5.27
C THR A 40 -1.37 -4.05 5.13
N GLU A 41 -1.38 -5.24 4.51
CA GLU A 41 -2.61 -6.01 4.25
C GLU A 41 -3.71 -5.16 3.57
N ALA A 42 -3.33 -4.23 2.69
CA ALA A 42 -4.28 -3.48 1.89
C ALA A 42 -4.90 -4.39 0.82
N ASP A 43 -6.20 -4.27 0.61
CA ASP A 43 -6.94 -5.02 -0.42
C ASP A 43 -6.63 -4.46 -1.82
N VAL A 44 -6.43 -3.14 -1.91
CA VAL A 44 -6.12 -2.44 -3.16
C VAL A 44 -4.97 -1.46 -2.93
N VAL A 45 -3.98 -1.48 -3.82
CA VAL A 45 -2.83 -0.57 -3.78
C VAL A 45 -2.76 0.21 -5.08
N PHE A 46 -2.73 1.55 -4.99
CA PHE A 46 -2.42 2.45 -6.10
C PHE A 46 -0.96 2.91 -6.02
N LEU A 47 -0.23 2.77 -7.13
CA LEU A 47 1.15 3.23 -7.26
C LEU A 47 1.22 4.49 -8.13
N GLN A 48 2.15 5.39 -7.82
CA GLN A 48 2.48 6.57 -8.63
C GLN A 48 4.00 6.68 -8.81
N GLU A 49 4.43 7.26 -9.94
CA GLU A 49 5.85 7.30 -10.39
C GLU A 49 6.55 5.91 -10.42
#